data_AF-A0A364LVR6-F1
#
_entry.id   AF-A0A364LVR6-F1
#
_cell.length_a   1.000
_cell.length_b   1.000
_cell.length_c   1.000
_cell.angle_alpha   90.00
_cell.angle_beta   90.00
_cell.angle_gamma   90.00
#
_symmetry.space_group_name_H-M   'P 1'
#
loop_
_entity.id
_entity.type
_entity.pdbx_description
1 polymer ?
#
loop_
_entity_poly.entity_id
_entity_poly.type
_entity_poly.pdbx_seq_one_letter_code
_entity_poly.pdbx_strand_id
1 'polypeptide(L)'
;MSFNSIPEKPVYQLQYTSQKPEVTWEARSPIEFYLYSSKPAKLARKDTSVYEIPGEIRWTWTPANARDVNTDIIASKLILESLSYFRLVRFDDWVQEAEGSSSNSVRLLDVRYKWLSETLYSYLTRSLEEYQKYLDLVNTLEEKAADPFLLGAIKNACDCISRRTYVEFGIDSRFITDPLSVIRAREYSREHIDCQLKALEVRFRSWYNSPDVRWSQEFDTQTDFLDTLYRIGPKVIAVQLSEEDLTLFHRLTIDSITKDSNGVRLALNTRWNSLAHAAKECSAAGLCTELTVLAWKLHRLRNFYSLTAILQGIRLRGLHLAALQELDYLIDWRGNYMQYRRKMCSGPALHFLFPFSRTKDTTVVEKVVSAARGYTVRDQNNILSLLSTCLGFRP
;
A
#
# COMPACT_ATOMS: atom_id res chain seq x y z
N MET A 1 -19.70 36.38 57.94
CA MET A 1 -18.72 35.53 58.65
C MET A 1 -19.45 34.23 58.98
N SER A 2 -19.06 33.03 58.61
CA SER A 2 -17.84 32.50 58.00
C SER A 2 -18.23 31.27 57.17
N PHE A 3 -17.35 30.92 56.24
CA PHE A 3 -17.40 29.79 55.31
C PHE A 3 -17.56 28.44 56.02
N ASN A 4 -18.27 27.52 55.39
CA ASN A 4 -18.05 26.07 55.54
C ASN A 4 -18.33 25.35 54.21
N SER A 5 -17.22 25.00 53.56
CA SER A 5 -16.90 23.67 52.99
C SER A 5 -17.88 23.04 51.99
N ILE A 6 -17.56 23.21 50.71
CA ILE A 6 -18.01 22.37 49.60
C ILE A 6 -17.30 21.00 49.72
N PRO A 7 -17.99 19.86 49.67
CA PRO A 7 -17.35 18.59 49.38
C PRO A 7 -17.08 18.49 47.87
N GLU A 8 -15.80 18.51 47.51
CA GLU A 8 -15.32 18.23 46.16
C GLU A 8 -15.82 16.86 45.70
N LYS A 9 -16.59 16.83 44.60
CA LYS A 9 -16.88 15.61 43.86
C LYS A 9 -15.60 15.13 43.19
N PRO A 10 -15.31 13.81 43.19
CA PRO A 10 -14.13 13.30 42.50
C PRO A 10 -14.23 13.58 41.01
N VAL A 11 -13.25 14.33 40.52
CA VAL A 11 -12.95 14.50 39.11
C VAL A 11 -12.63 13.12 38.56
N TYR A 12 -13.54 12.54 37.79
CA TYR A 12 -13.18 11.44 36.90
C TYR A 12 -12.24 12.02 35.83
N GLN A 13 -10.94 11.98 36.11
CA GLN A 13 -9.93 12.05 35.06
C GLN A 13 -10.12 10.81 34.19
N LEU A 14 -10.86 10.97 33.08
CA LEU A 14 -10.71 10.08 31.95
C LEU A 14 -9.27 10.26 31.47
N GLN A 15 -8.39 9.36 31.94
CA GLN A 15 -7.11 9.12 31.30
C GLN A 15 -7.42 8.70 29.87
N TYR A 16 -7.39 9.66 28.95
CA TYR A 16 -7.12 9.37 27.55
C TYR A 16 -5.72 8.79 27.51
N THR A 17 -5.63 7.46 27.62
CA THR A 17 -4.52 6.72 27.07
C THR A 17 -4.59 6.95 25.57
N SER A 18 -3.89 7.99 25.11
CA SER A 18 -3.44 8.09 23.73
C SER A 18 -2.54 6.87 23.50
N GLN A 19 -3.16 5.74 23.19
CA GLN A 19 -2.49 4.63 22.55
C GLN A 19 -2.12 5.14 21.16
N LYS A 20 -0.94 5.78 21.10
CA LYS A 20 -0.17 5.86 19.85
C LYS A 20 -0.20 4.47 19.22
N PRO A 21 -0.46 4.36 17.91
CA PRO A 21 -0.45 3.07 17.25
C PRO A 21 0.94 2.46 17.45
N GLU A 22 0.96 1.36 18.20
CA GLU A 22 2.11 0.49 18.32
C GLU A 22 2.32 -0.08 16.91
N VAL A 23 3.32 0.42 16.18
CA VAL A 23 3.69 -0.13 14.88
C VAL A 23 4.28 -1.52 15.14
N THR A 24 3.40 -2.51 15.17
CA THR A 24 3.76 -3.91 15.29
C THR A 24 4.52 -4.31 14.03
N TRP A 25 5.50 -5.21 14.18
CA TRP A 25 6.25 -5.85 13.09
C TRP A 25 5.38 -6.79 12.24
N GLU A 26 4.17 -6.38 11.96
CA GLU A 26 3.21 -7.09 11.15
C GLU A 26 3.32 -6.55 9.74
N ALA A 27 4.32 -7.07 9.02
CA ALA A 27 3.92 -7.71 7.78
C ALA A 27 2.77 -8.64 8.19
N ARG A 28 1.51 -8.23 7.95
CA ARG A 28 0.33 -9.03 8.25
C ARG A 28 0.69 -10.45 7.85
N SER A 29 0.67 -11.34 8.83
CA SER A 29 1.09 -12.73 8.67
C SER A 29 0.55 -13.24 7.33
N PRO A 30 1.31 -14.02 6.53
CA PRO A 30 0.78 -14.63 5.31
C PRO A 30 -0.56 -15.34 5.54
N ILE A 31 -0.85 -15.77 6.79
CA ILE A 31 -2.11 -16.37 7.21
C ILE A 31 -3.31 -15.40 7.07
N GLU A 32 -3.15 -14.12 7.36
CA GLU A 32 -4.23 -13.12 7.13
C GLU A 32 -4.44 -12.86 5.63
N PHE A 33 -3.40 -12.97 4.82
CA PHE A 33 -3.52 -12.90 3.36
C PHE A 33 -4.13 -14.16 2.74
N TYR A 34 -3.88 -15.35 3.30
CA TYR A 34 -4.47 -16.60 2.82
C TYR A 34 -5.97 -16.70 3.12
N LEU A 35 -6.46 -16.12 4.22
CA LEU A 35 -7.90 -16.09 4.53
C LEU A 35 -8.72 -15.29 3.51
N TYR A 36 -8.09 -14.39 2.74
CA TYR A 36 -8.73 -13.69 1.62
C TYR A 36 -8.43 -14.29 0.23
N SER A 37 -7.59 -15.33 0.13
CA SER A 37 -7.10 -15.85 -1.16
C SER A 37 -7.31 -17.34 -1.42
N SER A 38 -7.96 -18.10 -0.55
CA SER A 38 -8.18 -19.53 -0.77
C SER A 38 -9.63 -19.91 -1.12
N LYS A 39 -9.94 -19.88 -2.41
CA LYS A 39 -10.63 -21.00 -3.08
C LYS A 39 -9.78 -21.45 -4.27
N PRO A 40 -9.53 -22.75 -4.45
CA PRO A 40 -8.66 -23.24 -5.51
C PRO A 40 -9.29 -23.00 -6.88
N ALA A 41 -8.46 -22.51 -7.81
CA ALA A 41 -8.79 -22.36 -9.21
C ALA A 41 -9.19 -23.72 -9.81
N LYS A 42 -10.47 -23.88 -10.14
CA LYS A 42 -10.91 -24.86 -11.13
C LYS A 42 -10.96 -24.18 -12.48
N LEU A 43 -10.16 -24.72 -13.40
CA LEU A 43 -10.24 -24.62 -14.86
C LEU A 43 -10.61 -23.25 -15.44
N ALA A 44 -9.60 -22.61 -16.04
CA ALA A 44 -9.76 -21.50 -16.97
C ALA A 44 -10.78 -21.85 -18.07
N ARG A 45 -11.98 -21.29 -17.95
CA ARG A 45 -12.82 -20.98 -19.12
C ARG A 45 -12.58 -19.52 -19.48
N LYS A 46 -12.36 -19.33 -20.77
CA LYS A 46 -12.10 -18.07 -21.44
C LYS A 46 -13.40 -17.26 -21.47
N ASP A 47 -13.69 -16.54 -20.40
CA ASP A 47 -14.82 -15.61 -20.35
C ASP A 47 -14.35 -14.19 -20.69
N THR A 48 -14.30 -13.91 -21.99
CA THR A 48 -14.52 -12.56 -22.53
C THR A 48 -15.98 -12.18 -22.31
N SER A 49 -16.37 -12.00 -21.05
CA SER A 49 -17.67 -11.48 -20.66
C SER A 49 -17.52 -9.99 -20.40
N VAL A 50 -18.10 -9.19 -21.30
CA VAL A 50 -18.36 -7.76 -21.08
C VAL A 50 -19.20 -7.65 -19.82
N TYR A 51 -18.59 -7.25 -18.70
CA TYR A 51 -19.37 -6.86 -17.52
C TYR A 51 -20.02 -5.52 -17.82
N GLU A 52 -21.17 -5.57 -18.48
CA GLU A 52 -22.13 -4.47 -18.47
C GLU A 52 -22.47 -4.18 -17.00
N ILE A 53 -22.25 -2.94 -16.56
CA ILE A 53 -22.67 -2.46 -15.25
C ILE A 53 -24.20 -2.63 -15.22
N PRO A 54 -24.76 -3.47 -14.32
CA PRO A 54 -26.20 -3.69 -14.30
C PRO A 54 -26.94 -2.36 -14.11
N GLY A 55 -27.99 -2.17 -14.92
CA GLY A 55 -28.91 -1.04 -14.80
C GLY A 55 -29.55 -0.97 -13.42
N GLU A 56 -29.60 0.25 -12.87
CA GLU A 56 -30.17 0.67 -11.59
C GLU A 56 -29.68 -0.08 -10.33
N ILE A 57 -28.38 0.00 -10.03
CA ILE A 57 -27.94 -0.18 -8.65
C ILE A 57 -28.21 1.14 -7.89
N ARG A 58 -29.29 1.16 -7.09
CA ARG A 58 -29.69 2.27 -6.22
C ARG A 58 -29.03 2.14 -4.85
N TRP A 59 -28.84 3.27 -4.17
CA TRP A 59 -28.39 3.24 -2.78
C TRP A 59 -29.34 2.40 -1.93
N THR A 60 -28.81 1.44 -1.19
CA THR A 60 -29.59 0.60 -0.26
C THR A 60 -30.02 1.39 0.98
N TRP A 61 -29.39 2.53 1.19
CA TRP A 61 -29.74 3.51 2.20
C TRP A 61 -30.76 4.51 1.64
N THR A 62 -31.78 4.82 2.45
CA THR A 62 -32.69 5.95 2.23
C THR A 62 -32.88 6.70 3.55
N PRO A 63 -33.07 8.03 3.51
CA PRO A 63 -33.32 8.81 4.73
C PRO A 63 -34.51 8.29 5.54
N ALA A 64 -35.59 7.89 4.86
CA ALA A 64 -36.81 7.38 5.48
C ALA A 64 -36.57 6.10 6.31
N ASN A 65 -35.71 5.19 5.83
CA ASN A 65 -35.39 3.95 6.55
C ASN A 65 -34.35 4.16 7.66
N ALA A 66 -33.81 5.38 7.77
CA ALA A 66 -32.74 5.72 8.70
C ALA A 66 -33.20 6.64 9.83
N ARG A 67 -34.49 7.02 9.91
CA ARG A 67 -35.03 8.00 10.88
C ARG A 67 -34.58 7.73 12.33
N ASP A 68 -34.72 6.50 12.80
CA ASP A 68 -34.38 6.10 14.18
C ASP A 68 -32.95 5.54 14.32
N VAL A 69 -32.14 5.61 13.26
CA VAL A 69 -30.77 5.11 13.23
C VAL A 69 -29.79 6.23 13.57
N ASN A 70 -28.79 5.94 14.40
CA ASN A 70 -27.74 6.90 14.75
C ASN A 70 -26.79 7.18 13.56
N THR A 71 -26.06 8.30 13.65
CA THR A 71 -25.16 8.75 12.58
C THR A 71 -23.98 7.79 12.33
N ASP A 72 -23.46 7.14 13.36
CA ASP A 72 -22.34 6.20 13.25
C ASP A 72 -22.68 4.96 12.40
N ILE A 73 -23.87 4.38 12.60
CA ILE A 73 -24.36 3.24 11.81
C ILE A 73 -24.65 3.67 10.37
N ILE A 74 -25.27 4.85 10.18
CA ILE A 74 -25.52 5.40 8.84
C ILE A 74 -24.20 5.59 8.09
N ALA A 75 -23.22 6.24 8.72
CA ALA A 75 -21.90 6.47 8.14
C ALA A 75 -21.22 5.17 7.75
N SER A 76 -21.18 4.18 8.66
CA SER A 76 -20.53 2.90 8.40
C SER A 76 -21.18 2.15 7.23
N LYS A 77 -22.51 2.18 7.11
CA LYS A 77 -23.23 1.57 5.97
C LYS A 77 -22.91 2.30 4.67
N LEU A 78 -22.99 3.62 4.65
CA LEU A 78 -22.74 4.43 3.47
C LEU A 78 -21.28 4.30 2.99
N ILE A 79 -20.30 4.26 3.89
CA ILE A 79 -18.89 4.07 3.55
C ILE A 79 -18.68 2.72 2.85
N LEU A 80 -19.23 1.63 3.41
CA LEU A 80 -19.09 0.30 2.80
C LEU A 80 -19.73 0.24 1.41
N GLU A 81 -20.91 0.84 1.26
CA GLU A 81 -21.63 0.90 0.00
C GLU A 81 -20.91 1.78 -1.03
N SER A 82 -20.42 2.95 -0.61
CA SER A 82 -19.63 3.87 -1.43
C SER A 82 -18.36 3.22 -1.97
N LEU A 83 -17.61 2.52 -1.11
CA LEU A 83 -16.43 1.75 -1.52
C LEU A 83 -16.77 0.64 -2.52
N SER A 84 -17.96 0.04 -2.43
CA SER A 84 -18.41 -0.96 -3.40
C SER A 84 -18.63 -0.34 -4.79
N TYR A 85 -19.15 0.89 -4.87
CA TYR A 85 -19.31 1.62 -6.14
C TYR A 85 -17.98 2.09 -6.71
N PHE A 86 -17.10 2.62 -5.86
CA PHE A 86 -15.76 3.01 -6.27
C PHE A 86 -15.00 1.83 -6.92
N ARG A 87 -15.13 0.63 -6.36
CA ARG A 87 -14.52 -0.61 -6.88
C ARG A 87 -15.02 -1.05 -8.26
N LEU A 88 -16.18 -0.56 -8.70
CA LEU A 88 -16.71 -0.88 -10.04
C LEU A 88 -16.01 -0.09 -11.15
N VAL A 89 -15.40 1.05 -10.81
CA VAL A 89 -14.67 1.87 -11.78
C VAL A 89 -13.27 1.30 -11.95
N ARG A 90 -12.93 0.90 -13.17
CA ARG A 90 -11.63 0.32 -13.47
C ARG A 90 -10.57 1.41 -13.47
N PHE A 91 -9.32 1.03 -13.24
CA PHE A 91 -8.20 1.97 -13.34
C PHE A 91 -8.11 2.61 -14.73
N ASP A 92 -8.30 1.82 -15.79
CA ASP A 92 -8.31 2.33 -17.17
C ASP A 92 -9.40 3.38 -17.43
N ASP A 93 -10.53 3.31 -16.72
CA ASP A 93 -11.60 4.30 -16.83
C ASP A 93 -11.16 5.65 -16.24
N TRP A 94 -10.36 5.64 -15.16
CA TRP A 94 -9.74 6.85 -14.60
C TRP A 94 -8.62 7.40 -15.48
N VAL A 95 -7.84 6.53 -16.13
CA VAL A 95 -6.82 6.93 -17.11
C VAL A 95 -7.49 7.61 -18.31
N GLN A 96 -8.60 7.06 -18.79
CA GLN A 96 -9.39 7.65 -19.88
C GLN A 96 -9.91 9.06 -19.52
N GLU A 97 -10.44 9.24 -18.30
CA GLU A 97 -10.86 10.58 -17.82
C GLU A 97 -9.68 11.56 -17.73
N ALA A 98 -8.52 11.10 -17.28
CA ALA A 98 -7.30 11.92 -17.23
C ALA A 98 -6.81 12.38 -18.62
N GLU A 99 -7.18 11.65 -19.68
CA GLU A 99 -6.93 12.01 -21.08
C GLU A 99 -7.97 13.00 -21.64
N GLY A 100 -8.93 13.44 -20.81
CA GLY A 100 -10.03 14.31 -21.22
C GLY A 100 -11.14 13.58 -21.97
N SER A 101 -11.12 12.25 -21.98
CA SER A 101 -12.17 11.42 -22.60
C SER A 101 -13.18 10.95 -21.55
N SER A 102 -14.46 11.16 -21.80
CA SER A 102 -15.51 10.73 -20.86
C SER A 102 -15.62 9.20 -20.81
N SER A 103 -15.50 8.64 -19.60
CA SER A 103 -15.75 7.24 -19.29
C SER A 103 -17.18 7.04 -18.77
N ASN A 104 -17.88 6.05 -19.35
CA ASN A 104 -19.21 5.68 -18.90
C ASN A 104 -19.21 5.22 -17.43
N SER A 105 -18.17 4.53 -16.96
CA SER A 105 -18.08 4.05 -15.57
C SER A 105 -17.99 5.20 -14.57
N VAL A 106 -17.17 6.21 -14.87
CA VAL A 106 -17.00 7.40 -14.02
C VAL A 106 -18.26 8.27 -14.06
N ARG A 107 -18.87 8.45 -15.23
CA ARG A 107 -20.17 9.13 -15.34
C ARG A 107 -21.28 8.42 -14.55
N LEU A 108 -21.32 7.09 -14.58
CA LEU A 108 -22.28 6.33 -13.77
C LEU A 108 -21.99 6.45 -12.26
N LEU A 109 -20.72 6.54 -11.87
CA LEU A 109 -20.34 6.83 -10.49
C LEU A 109 -20.84 8.22 -10.07
N ASP A 110 -20.61 9.24 -10.89
CA ASP A 110 -21.06 10.61 -10.67
C ASP A 110 -22.58 10.70 -10.47
N VAL A 111 -23.36 10.11 -11.38
CA VAL A 111 -24.82 10.04 -11.30
C VAL A 111 -25.30 9.41 -9.98
N ARG A 112 -24.59 8.41 -9.44
CA ARG A 112 -24.95 7.78 -8.16
C ARG A 112 -24.81 8.74 -6.98
N TYR A 113 -23.72 9.50 -6.90
CA TYR A 113 -23.53 10.46 -5.82
C TYR A 113 -24.43 11.69 -5.98
N LYS A 114 -24.69 12.12 -7.22
CA LYS A 114 -25.72 13.12 -7.52
C LYS A 114 -27.08 12.71 -6.97
N TRP A 115 -27.53 11.49 -7.28
CA TRP A 115 -28.82 10.99 -6.80
C TRP A 115 -28.89 10.87 -5.27
N LEU A 116 -27.78 10.51 -4.61
CA LEU A 116 -27.69 10.52 -3.14
C LEU A 116 -27.94 11.93 -2.58
N SER A 117 -27.28 12.93 -3.15
CA SER A 117 -27.42 14.33 -2.75
C SER A 117 -28.85 14.85 -2.96
N GLU A 118 -29.44 14.59 -4.13
CA GLU A 118 -30.82 14.97 -4.47
C GLU A 118 -31.85 14.32 -3.53
N THR A 119 -31.66 13.03 -3.24
CA THR A 119 -32.56 12.27 -2.36
C THR A 119 -32.53 12.83 -0.95
N LEU A 120 -31.34 13.13 -0.42
CA LEU A 120 -31.20 13.70 0.91
C LEU A 120 -31.75 15.14 0.98
N TYR A 121 -31.45 15.99 0.00
CA TYR A 121 -32.01 17.34 -0.07
C TYR A 121 -33.55 17.31 -0.12
N SER A 122 -34.12 16.46 -0.97
CA SER A 122 -35.58 16.30 -1.11
C SER A 122 -36.24 15.79 0.18
N TYR A 123 -35.51 15.02 0.98
CA TYR A 123 -35.97 14.58 2.30
C TYR A 123 -35.92 15.72 3.32
N LEU A 124 -34.77 16.39 3.45
CA LEU A 124 -34.55 17.44 4.44
C LEU A 124 -35.43 18.67 4.21
N THR A 125 -35.80 18.97 2.96
CA THR A 125 -36.77 20.03 2.66
C THR A 125 -38.16 19.74 3.25
N ARG A 126 -38.50 18.46 3.47
CA ARG A 126 -39.78 18.02 4.06
C ARG A 126 -39.68 17.72 5.55
N SER A 127 -38.48 17.42 6.04
CA SER A 127 -38.19 17.04 7.43
C SER A 127 -37.01 17.84 7.98
N LEU A 128 -37.22 19.14 8.18
CA LEU A 128 -36.20 20.05 8.69
C LEU A 128 -35.76 19.71 10.13
N GLU A 129 -36.61 19.03 10.89
CA GLU A 129 -36.31 18.52 12.22
C GLU A 129 -35.12 17.53 12.24
N GLU A 130 -34.85 16.84 11.13
CA GLU A 130 -33.71 15.92 11.02
C GLU A 130 -32.43 16.61 10.53
N TYR A 131 -32.46 17.90 10.21
CA TYR A 131 -31.30 18.59 9.63
C TYR A 131 -30.02 18.47 10.48
N GLN A 132 -30.13 18.65 11.80
CA GLN A 132 -28.98 18.55 12.71
C GLN A 132 -28.32 17.18 12.66
N LYS A 133 -29.10 16.10 12.57
CA LYS A 133 -28.60 14.73 12.46
C LYS A 133 -27.71 14.54 11.23
N TYR A 134 -28.03 15.20 10.12
CA TYR A 134 -27.23 15.09 8.90
C TYR A 134 -25.99 15.99 8.91
N LEU A 135 -25.99 17.10 9.66
CA LEU A 135 -24.76 17.82 9.99
C LEU A 135 -23.84 16.96 10.86
N ASP A 136 -24.40 16.26 11.86
CA ASP A 136 -23.63 15.34 12.70
C ASP A 136 -23.09 14.14 11.89
N LEU A 137 -23.86 13.68 10.89
CA LEU A 137 -23.41 12.66 9.94
C LEU A 137 -22.21 13.13 9.11
N VAL A 138 -22.20 14.39 8.66
CA VAL A 138 -21.04 14.96 7.96
C VAL A 138 -19.78 14.87 8.83
N ASN A 139 -19.86 15.31 10.09
CA ASN A 139 -18.73 15.24 11.02
C ASN A 139 -18.26 13.78 11.23
N THR A 140 -19.21 12.86 11.37
CA THR A 140 -18.91 11.43 11.54
C THR A 140 -18.20 10.84 10.31
N LEU A 141 -18.60 11.24 9.10
CA LEU A 141 -17.96 10.82 7.86
C LEU A 141 -16.53 11.39 7.73
N GLU A 142 -16.29 12.62 8.20
CA GLU A 142 -14.94 13.19 8.27
C GLU A 142 -14.04 12.42 9.26
N GLU A 143 -14.54 12.16 10.46
CA GLU A 143 -13.82 11.42 11.50
C GLU A 143 -13.45 10.00 11.05
N LYS A 144 -14.34 9.34 10.29
CA LYS A 144 -14.10 8.01 9.71
C LYS A 144 -13.29 8.04 8.41
N ALA A 145 -12.83 9.20 7.97
CA ALA A 145 -12.11 9.38 6.71
C ALA A 145 -12.85 8.73 5.51
N ALA A 146 -14.15 9.02 5.39
CA ALA A 146 -14.94 8.58 4.23
C ALA A 146 -14.34 9.10 2.92
N ASP A 147 -14.65 8.42 1.82
CA ASP A 147 -14.22 8.87 0.50
C ASP A 147 -14.82 10.26 0.16
N PRO A 148 -14.12 11.07 -0.65
CA PRO A 148 -14.49 12.46 -0.85
C PRO A 148 -15.79 12.61 -1.65
N PHE A 149 -16.18 11.60 -2.43
CA PHE A 149 -17.42 11.60 -3.19
C PHE A 149 -18.64 11.46 -2.27
N LEU A 150 -18.60 10.50 -1.34
CA LEU A 150 -19.65 10.33 -0.33
C LEU A 150 -19.77 11.56 0.56
N LEU A 151 -18.65 12.02 1.12
CA LEU A 151 -18.64 13.19 1.99
C LEU A 151 -19.18 14.42 1.25
N GLY A 152 -18.74 14.63 0.02
CA GLY A 152 -19.19 15.73 -0.84
C GLY A 152 -20.70 15.70 -1.11
N ALA A 153 -21.26 14.53 -1.41
CA ALA A 153 -22.69 14.40 -1.73
C ALA A 153 -23.59 14.74 -0.54
N ILE A 154 -23.24 14.27 0.67
CA ILE A 154 -23.97 14.54 1.90
C ILE A 154 -23.83 16.00 2.32
N LYS A 155 -22.60 16.56 2.25
CA LYS A 155 -22.35 17.98 2.51
C LYS A 155 -23.14 18.89 1.55
N ASN A 156 -23.11 18.59 0.25
CA ASN A 156 -23.84 19.38 -0.75
C ASN A 156 -25.34 19.45 -0.45
N ALA A 157 -25.95 18.33 -0.05
CA ALA A 157 -27.36 18.32 0.32
C ALA A 157 -27.64 19.22 1.54
N CYS A 158 -26.79 19.18 2.57
CA CYS A 158 -26.93 20.02 3.75
C CYS A 158 -26.73 21.52 3.43
N ASP A 159 -25.73 21.85 2.61
CA ASP A 159 -25.47 23.22 2.15
C ASP A 159 -26.64 23.77 1.34
N CYS A 160 -27.26 22.95 0.49
CA CYS A 160 -28.43 23.33 -0.30
C CYS A 160 -29.65 23.64 0.58
N ILE A 161 -29.83 22.94 1.71
CA ILE A 161 -30.87 23.26 2.70
C ILE A 161 -30.63 24.64 3.31
N SER A 162 -29.39 24.92 3.71
CA SER A 162 -29.02 26.24 4.24
C SER A 162 -29.26 27.37 3.22
N ARG A 163 -28.96 27.11 1.94
CA ARG A 163 -29.15 28.06 0.83
C ARG A 163 -30.58 28.12 0.29
N ARG A 164 -31.47 27.22 0.73
CA ARG A 164 -32.86 27.05 0.25
C ARG A 164 -32.99 26.84 -1.26
N THR A 165 -31.90 26.42 -1.92
CA THR A 165 -31.84 26.22 -3.36
C THR A 165 -30.94 25.03 -3.62
N TYR A 166 -31.42 24.08 -4.43
CA TYR A 166 -30.61 22.95 -4.84
C TYR A 166 -29.59 23.34 -5.90
N VAL A 167 -28.34 22.95 -5.68
CA VAL A 167 -27.25 23.01 -6.65
C VAL A 167 -26.85 21.57 -6.96
N GLU A 168 -26.77 21.24 -8.24
CA GLU A 168 -26.42 19.92 -8.71
C GLU A 168 -25.03 19.51 -8.20
N PHE A 169 -24.96 18.32 -7.57
CA PHE A 169 -23.70 17.72 -7.15
C PHE A 169 -22.99 17.05 -8.32
N GLY A 170 -21.67 17.24 -8.40
CA GLY A 170 -20.78 16.48 -9.27
C GLY A 170 -19.53 16.05 -8.50
N ILE A 171 -19.00 14.87 -8.81
CA ILE A 171 -17.79 14.35 -8.18
C ILE A 171 -16.56 15.12 -8.64
N ASP A 172 -15.65 15.40 -7.71
CA ASP A 172 -14.32 15.96 -8.01
C ASP A 172 -13.26 14.86 -7.99
N SER A 173 -12.94 14.31 -9.15
CA SER A 173 -11.97 13.23 -9.32
C SER A 173 -10.53 13.70 -9.57
N ARG A 174 -10.25 15.00 -9.47
CA ARG A 174 -8.95 15.60 -9.82
C ARG A 174 -7.77 15.03 -9.04
N PHE A 175 -7.98 14.62 -7.78
CA PHE A 175 -6.96 13.96 -6.97
C PHE A 175 -6.49 12.62 -7.57
N ILE A 176 -7.25 12.01 -8.49
CA ILE A 176 -6.87 10.83 -9.27
C ILE A 176 -6.42 11.24 -10.67
N THR A 177 -7.21 12.06 -11.37
CA THR A 177 -7.01 12.33 -12.80
C THR A 177 -5.81 13.23 -13.06
N ASP A 178 -5.57 14.24 -12.22
CA ASP A 178 -4.49 15.20 -12.44
C ASP A 178 -3.12 14.51 -12.35
N PRO A 179 -2.81 13.70 -11.31
CA PRO A 179 -1.57 12.92 -11.27
C PRO A 179 -1.39 11.95 -12.44
N LEU A 180 -2.49 11.34 -12.94
CA LEU A 180 -2.44 10.42 -14.07
C LEU A 180 -2.16 11.14 -15.40
N SER A 181 -2.69 12.35 -15.58
CA SER A 181 -2.44 13.17 -16.77
C SER A 181 -0.95 13.51 -16.91
N VAL A 182 -0.27 13.77 -15.78
CA VAL A 182 1.17 14.05 -15.74
C VAL A 182 1.98 12.85 -16.23
N ILE A 183 1.59 11.61 -15.90
CA ILE A 183 2.28 10.39 -16.36
C ILE A 183 2.23 10.29 -17.89
N ARG A 184 1.08 10.56 -18.49
CA ARG A 184 0.90 10.53 -19.94
C ARG A 184 1.64 11.65 -20.67
N ALA A 185 1.86 12.79 -20.01
CA ALA A 185 2.60 13.92 -20.57
C ALA A 185 4.13 13.74 -20.56
N ARG A 186 4.65 12.67 -19.93
CA ARG A 186 6.10 12.42 -19.87
C ARG A 186 6.66 12.07 -21.26
N GLU A 187 7.88 12.51 -21.52
CA GLU A 187 8.65 12.19 -22.75
C GLU A 187 9.23 10.77 -22.71
N TYR A 188 8.40 9.77 -22.38
CA TYR A 188 8.79 8.37 -22.28
C TYR A 188 8.23 7.59 -23.49
N SER A 189 8.83 6.43 -23.78
CA SER A 189 8.28 5.54 -24.82
C SER A 189 6.89 5.05 -24.42
N ARG A 190 6.02 4.75 -25.40
CA ARG A 190 4.68 4.23 -25.14
C ARG A 190 4.73 2.95 -24.28
N GLU A 191 5.69 2.08 -24.56
CA GLU A 191 5.89 0.83 -23.81
C GLU A 191 6.23 1.11 -22.33
N HIS A 192 7.08 2.11 -22.05
CA HIS A 192 7.43 2.49 -20.69
C HIS A 192 6.21 3.10 -19.96
N ILE A 193 5.44 3.97 -20.63
CA ILE A 193 4.18 4.51 -20.06
C ILE A 193 3.19 3.38 -19.75
N ASP A 194 3.03 2.41 -20.65
CA ASP A 194 2.14 1.26 -20.42
C ASP A 194 2.61 0.40 -19.24
N CYS A 195 3.92 0.23 -19.04
CA CYS A 195 4.47 -0.41 -17.85
C CYS A 195 4.15 0.39 -16.58
N GLN A 196 4.29 1.72 -16.60
CA GLN A 196 3.94 2.57 -15.46
C GLN A 196 2.46 2.45 -15.10
N LEU A 197 1.56 2.50 -16.09
CA LEU A 197 0.12 2.38 -15.84
C LEU A 197 -0.27 1.02 -15.26
N LYS A 198 0.33 -0.08 -15.73
CA LYS A 198 0.11 -1.41 -15.14
C LYS A 198 0.60 -1.51 -13.69
N ALA A 199 1.74 -0.88 -13.38
CA ALA A 199 2.23 -0.77 -12.01
C ALA A 199 1.26 0.05 -11.14
N LEU A 200 0.83 1.21 -11.63
CA LEU A 200 -0.10 2.09 -10.94
C LEU A 200 -1.48 1.47 -10.73
N GLU A 201 -1.95 0.60 -11.63
CA GLU A 201 -3.19 -0.16 -11.40
C GLU A 201 -3.10 -1.01 -10.12
N VAL A 202 -1.96 -1.67 -9.88
CA VAL A 202 -1.75 -2.46 -8.65
C VAL A 202 -1.74 -1.57 -7.41
N ARG A 203 -1.09 -0.39 -7.52
CA ARG A 203 -1.06 0.59 -6.45
C ARG A 203 -2.44 1.14 -6.15
N PHE A 204 -3.18 1.53 -7.17
CA PHE A 204 -4.54 2.04 -7.08
C PHE A 204 -5.45 1.05 -6.33
N ARG A 205 -5.41 -0.23 -6.74
CA ARG A 205 -6.13 -1.32 -6.04
C ARG A 205 -5.73 -1.49 -4.59
N SER A 206 -4.44 -1.29 -4.27
CA SER A 206 -3.95 -1.42 -2.89
C SER A 206 -4.35 -0.20 -2.05
N TRP A 207 -4.41 0.98 -2.67
CA TRP A 207 -4.71 2.26 -2.02
C TRP A 207 -6.14 2.30 -1.48
N TYR A 208 -7.17 2.06 -2.31
CA TYR A 208 -8.56 2.11 -1.84
C TYR A 208 -9.00 0.89 -1.01
N ASN A 209 -8.20 -0.17 -0.96
CA ASN A 209 -8.44 -1.33 -0.09
C ASN A 209 -7.66 -1.24 1.24
N SER A 210 -6.83 -0.21 1.42
CA SER A 210 -6.12 0.00 2.66
C SER A 210 -7.08 0.50 3.75
N PRO A 211 -7.05 -0.06 4.97
CA PRO A 211 -7.79 0.55 6.08
C PRO A 211 -7.25 1.92 6.47
N ASP A 212 -6.00 2.22 6.08
CA ASP A 212 -5.31 3.49 6.32
C ASP A 212 -5.36 4.42 5.10
N VAL A 213 -6.36 4.25 4.22
CA VAL A 213 -6.51 5.09 3.02
C VAL A 213 -6.60 6.56 3.41
N ARG A 214 -5.79 7.39 2.74
CA ARG A 214 -5.77 8.84 2.94
C ARG A 214 -6.34 9.54 1.72
N TRP A 215 -7.66 9.73 1.72
CA TRP A 215 -8.38 10.39 0.62
C TRP A 215 -8.04 11.87 0.43
N SER A 216 -7.43 12.51 1.44
CA SER A 216 -6.99 13.90 1.36
C SER A 216 -5.71 14.11 0.55
N GLN A 217 -5.04 13.03 0.14
CA GLN A 217 -3.82 13.09 -0.66
C GLN A 217 -4.12 12.70 -2.11
N GLU A 218 -3.42 13.34 -3.04
CA GLU A 218 -3.41 12.94 -4.44
C GLU A 218 -2.92 11.49 -4.59
N PHE A 219 -3.41 10.82 -5.63
CA PHE A 219 -2.96 9.48 -5.97
C PHE A 219 -1.46 9.50 -6.32
N ASP A 220 -0.67 8.76 -5.54
CA ASP A 220 0.79 8.70 -5.72
C ASP A 220 1.15 7.94 -7.01
N THR A 221 1.65 8.69 -8.01
CA THR A 221 2.11 8.15 -9.30
C THR A 221 3.63 7.94 -9.40
N GLN A 222 4.38 8.04 -8.30
CA GLN A 222 5.83 7.85 -8.31
C GLN A 222 6.21 6.41 -8.65
N THR A 223 7.02 6.23 -9.70
CA THR A 223 7.41 4.92 -10.25
C THR A 223 8.92 4.77 -10.36
N ASP A 224 9.69 5.48 -9.52
CA ASP A 224 11.15 5.62 -9.62
C ASP A 224 11.90 4.28 -9.71
N PHE A 225 11.49 3.28 -8.94
CA PHE A 225 12.11 1.95 -9.00
C PHE A 225 11.86 1.28 -10.36
N LEU A 226 10.65 1.37 -10.90
CA LEU A 226 10.31 0.86 -12.22
C LEU A 226 11.10 1.62 -13.29
N ASP A 227 11.13 2.95 -13.22
CA ASP A 227 11.86 3.80 -14.16
C ASP A 227 13.34 3.46 -14.20
N THR A 228 13.94 3.26 -13.03
CA THR A 228 15.35 2.86 -12.90
C THR A 228 15.55 1.46 -13.48
N LEU A 229 14.67 0.50 -13.14
CA LEU A 229 14.74 -0.89 -13.62
C LEU A 229 14.64 -0.99 -15.13
N TYR A 230 13.75 -0.19 -15.73
CA TYR A 230 13.54 -0.13 -17.17
C TYR A 230 14.73 0.50 -17.89
N ARG A 231 15.32 1.60 -17.35
CA ARG A 231 16.34 2.39 -18.04
C ARG A 231 17.77 1.91 -17.85
N ILE A 232 18.15 1.63 -16.61
CA ILE A 232 19.54 1.34 -16.22
C ILE A 232 19.79 -0.17 -16.12
N GLY A 233 18.71 -0.92 -15.85
CA GLY A 233 18.73 -2.37 -15.85
C GLY A 233 19.11 -3.01 -14.51
N PRO A 234 18.81 -4.31 -14.34
CA PRO A 234 18.79 -4.98 -13.04
C PRO A 234 20.16 -5.14 -12.39
N LYS A 235 21.24 -5.23 -13.17
CA LYS A 235 22.59 -5.46 -12.63
C LYS A 235 23.13 -4.23 -11.89
N VAL A 236 22.89 -3.04 -12.43
CA VAL A 236 23.34 -1.77 -11.84
C VAL A 236 22.52 -1.47 -10.59
N ILE A 237 21.21 -1.70 -10.65
CA ILE A 237 20.31 -1.52 -9.50
C ILE A 237 20.68 -2.43 -8.34
N ALA A 238 21.09 -3.68 -8.61
CA ALA A 238 21.55 -4.57 -7.56
C ALA A 238 22.74 -3.98 -6.77
N VAL A 239 23.66 -3.31 -7.47
CA VAL A 239 24.81 -2.63 -6.87
C VAL A 239 24.35 -1.41 -6.08
N GLN A 240 23.52 -0.55 -6.68
CA GLN A 240 22.97 0.65 -6.01
C GLN A 240 22.19 0.29 -4.73
N LEU A 241 21.29 -0.70 -4.80
CA LEU A 241 20.56 -1.18 -3.63
C LEU A 241 21.52 -1.68 -2.55
N SER A 242 22.55 -2.45 -2.93
CA SER A 242 23.58 -2.91 -1.98
C SER A 242 24.36 -1.76 -1.32
N GLU A 243 24.69 -0.71 -2.06
CA GLU A 243 25.38 0.47 -1.52
C GLU A 243 24.48 1.27 -0.58
N GLU A 244 23.26 1.56 -1.01
CA GLU A 244 22.25 2.27 -0.21
C GLU A 244 21.91 1.51 1.07
N ASP A 245 21.64 0.20 0.97
CA ASP A 245 21.33 -0.64 2.12
C ASP A 245 22.52 -0.70 3.08
N LEU A 246 23.75 -0.79 2.57
CA LEU A 246 24.96 -0.79 3.40
C LEU A 246 25.04 0.45 4.29
N THR A 247 24.68 1.64 3.78
CA THR A 247 24.69 2.87 4.59
C THR A 247 23.74 2.78 5.80
N LEU A 248 22.58 2.15 5.65
CA LEU A 248 21.64 1.93 6.75
C LEU A 248 22.13 0.83 7.69
N PHE A 249 22.68 -0.24 7.14
CA PHE A 249 23.21 -1.36 7.91
C PHE A 249 24.44 -0.97 8.75
N HIS A 250 25.27 -0.02 8.31
CA HIS A 250 26.37 0.51 9.13
C HIS A 250 25.89 1.22 10.40
N ARG A 251 24.65 1.69 10.42
CA ARG A 251 24.03 2.32 11.60
C ARG A 251 23.41 1.30 12.55
N LEU A 252 23.37 0.01 12.18
CA LEU A 252 22.81 -1.04 13.03
C LEU A 252 23.72 -1.34 14.23
N THR A 253 23.10 -1.32 15.40
CA THR A 253 23.63 -1.86 16.65
C THR A 253 22.77 -3.03 17.13
N ILE A 254 23.27 -3.81 18.08
CA ILE A 254 22.50 -4.91 18.69
C ILE A 254 21.20 -4.37 19.32
N ASP A 255 21.29 -3.23 20.02
CA ASP A 255 20.14 -2.56 20.62
C ASP A 255 19.15 -2.06 19.55
N SER A 256 19.63 -1.58 18.41
CA SER A 256 18.75 -1.14 17.31
C SER A 256 17.90 -2.28 16.73
N ILE A 257 18.36 -3.54 16.82
CA ILE A 257 17.59 -4.69 16.33
C ILE A 257 16.64 -5.22 17.42
N THR A 258 17.09 -5.23 18.67
CA THR A 258 16.39 -5.88 19.79
C THR A 258 15.43 -4.97 20.56
N LYS A 259 15.69 -3.66 20.63
CA LYS A 259 14.97 -2.71 21.51
C LYS A 259 14.36 -1.51 20.80
N ASP A 260 14.85 -1.12 19.62
CA ASP A 260 14.53 0.17 19.00
C ASP A 260 13.24 0.15 18.17
N SER A 261 12.16 0.74 18.67
CA SER A 261 10.89 0.87 17.93
C SER A 261 10.88 1.99 16.88
N ASN A 262 11.76 3.00 16.95
CA ASN A 262 11.57 4.26 16.21
C ASN A 262 12.81 4.77 15.44
N GLY A 263 13.96 4.09 15.49
CA GLY A 263 15.19 4.49 14.80
C GLY A 263 15.50 3.68 13.53
N VAL A 264 16.71 3.11 13.46
CA VAL A 264 17.24 2.45 12.25
C VAL A 264 16.40 1.24 11.83
N ARG A 265 15.80 0.56 12.82
CA ARG A 265 14.93 -0.60 12.60
C ARG A 265 13.68 -0.23 11.80
N LEU A 266 13.02 0.88 12.16
CA LEU A 266 11.85 1.38 11.47
C LEU A 266 12.19 1.79 10.04
N ALA A 267 13.31 2.51 9.85
CA ALA A 267 13.77 2.94 8.53
C ALA A 267 14.02 1.75 7.58
N LEU A 268 14.67 0.68 8.07
CA LEU A 268 14.88 -0.55 7.31
C LEU A 268 13.55 -1.27 7.05
N ASN A 269 12.62 -1.33 8.01
CA ASN A 269 11.32 -1.94 7.75
C ASN A 269 10.54 -1.20 6.65
N THR A 270 10.48 0.13 6.74
CA THR A 270 9.80 0.97 5.75
C THR A 270 10.42 0.76 4.38
N ARG A 271 11.75 0.81 4.26
CA ARG A 271 12.45 0.59 2.99
C ARG A 271 12.22 -0.80 2.42
N TRP A 272 12.28 -1.85 3.24
CA TRP A 272 12.02 -3.22 2.78
C TRP A 272 10.61 -3.38 2.22
N ASN A 273 9.61 -2.83 2.92
CA ASN A 273 8.21 -2.86 2.46
C ASN A 273 8.04 -2.06 1.17
N SER A 274 8.61 -0.84 1.07
CA SER A 274 8.59 -0.05 -0.16
C SER A 274 9.19 -0.81 -1.34
N LEU A 275 10.33 -1.50 -1.14
CA LEU A 275 10.95 -2.30 -2.19
C LEU A 275 10.11 -3.53 -2.58
N ALA A 276 9.46 -4.19 -1.61
CA ALA A 276 8.55 -5.30 -1.90
C ALA A 276 7.31 -4.85 -2.68
N HIS A 277 6.74 -3.69 -2.35
CA HIS A 277 5.64 -3.10 -3.11
C HIS A 277 6.08 -2.70 -4.52
N ALA A 278 7.23 -2.06 -4.68
CA ALA A 278 7.78 -1.71 -5.99
C ALA A 278 8.05 -2.96 -6.86
N ALA A 279 8.54 -4.06 -6.28
CA ALA A 279 8.72 -5.32 -6.99
C ALA A 279 7.38 -5.97 -7.40
N LYS A 280 6.35 -5.91 -6.53
CA LYS A 280 4.99 -6.35 -6.85
C LYS A 280 4.45 -5.56 -8.05
N GLU A 281 4.58 -4.24 -8.05
CA GLU A 281 4.17 -3.35 -9.12
C GLU A 281 4.93 -3.64 -10.43
N CYS A 282 6.26 -3.74 -10.38
CA CYS A 282 7.09 -4.08 -11.55
C CYS A 282 6.74 -5.46 -12.15
N SER A 283 6.42 -6.44 -11.30
CA SER A 283 6.01 -7.77 -11.78
C SER A 283 4.69 -7.72 -12.55
N ALA A 284 3.74 -6.86 -12.12
CA ALA A 284 2.49 -6.64 -12.84
C ALA A 284 2.69 -5.82 -14.13
N ALA A 285 3.70 -4.96 -14.16
CA ALA A 285 4.14 -4.23 -15.35
C ALA A 285 4.83 -5.11 -16.41
N GLY A 286 5.09 -6.39 -16.11
CA GLY A 286 5.70 -7.34 -17.03
C GLY A 286 7.22 -7.48 -16.89
N LEU A 287 7.85 -6.83 -15.90
CA LEU A 287 9.30 -6.83 -15.69
C LEU A 287 9.82 -8.07 -14.92
N CYS A 288 9.18 -9.22 -15.11
CA CYS A 288 9.51 -10.46 -14.38
C CYS A 288 10.92 -10.97 -14.70
N THR A 289 11.39 -10.78 -15.93
CA THR A 289 12.73 -11.19 -16.38
C THR A 289 13.80 -10.34 -15.70
N GLU A 290 13.59 -9.03 -15.66
CA GLU A 290 14.47 -8.04 -15.04
C GLU A 290 14.54 -8.28 -13.54
N LEU A 291 13.39 -8.49 -12.88
CA LEU A 291 13.32 -8.84 -11.46
C LEU A 291 14.04 -10.16 -11.15
N THR A 292 13.96 -11.15 -12.05
CA THR A 292 14.68 -12.42 -11.91
C THR A 292 16.20 -12.20 -11.96
N VAL A 293 16.69 -11.41 -12.92
CA VAL A 293 18.12 -11.06 -13.02
C VAL A 293 18.58 -10.25 -11.81
N LEU A 294 17.75 -9.31 -11.34
CA LEU A 294 18.01 -8.51 -10.14
C LEU A 294 18.16 -9.41 -8.91
N ALA A 295 17.21 -10.33 -8.70
CA ALA A 295 17.23 -11.26 -7.58
C ALA A 295 18.51 -12.11 -7.56
N TRP A 296 18.89 -12.70 -8.70
CA TRP A 296 20.13 -13.48 -8.78
C TRP A 296 21.38 -12.63 -8.58
N LYS A 297 21.39 -11.39 -9.04
CA LYS A 297 22.52 -10.47 -8.81
C LYS A 297 22.62 -10.09 -7.33
N LEU A 298 21.51 -9.78 -6.66
CA LEU A 298 21.48 -9.51 -5.21
C LEU A 298 21.93 -10.74 -4.40
N HIS A 299 21.55 -11.94 -4.83
CA HIS A 299 22.02 -13.19 -4.23
C HIS A 299 23.54 -13.33 -4.31
N ARG A 300 24.14 -13.08 -5.49
CA ARG A 300 25.60 -13.08 -5.67
C ARG A 300 26.31 -12.01 -4.87
N LEU A 301 25.69 -10.82 -4.77
CA LEU A 301 26.17 -9.73 -3.93
C LEU A 301 25.93 -10.00 -2.44
N ARG A 302 25.31 -11.11 -2.04
CA ARG A 302 24.95 -11.43 -0.65
C ARG A 302 24.14 -10.32 0.04
N ASN A 303 23.34 -9.58 -0.73
CA ASN A 303 22.33 -8.66 -0.21
C ASN A 303 20.99 -9.38 -0.08
N PHE A 304 20.89 -10.19 0.97
CA PHE A 304 19.69 -10.96 1.29
C PHE A 304 18.54 -10.06 1.77
N TYR A 305 18.85 -8.89 2.31
CA TYR A 305 17.87 -7.90 2.72
C TYR A 305 17.02 -7.43 1.52
N SER A 306 17.63 -6.86 0.49
CA SER A 306 16.89 -6.43 -0.71
C SER A 306 16.36 -7.61 -1.52
N LEU A 307 17.11 -8.72 -1.61
CA LEU A 307 16.65 -9.92 -2.31
C LEU A 307 15.32 -10.44 -1.76
N THR A 308 15.19 -10.54 -0.43
CA THR A 308 13.95 -11.04 0.18
C THR A 308 12.76 -10.09 -0.04
N ALA A 309 12.98 -8.78 -0.13
CA ALA A 309 11.94 -7.82 -0.52
C ALA A 309 11.46 -8.07 -1.95
N ILE A 310 12.38 -8.25 -2.91
CA ILE A 310 12.05 -8.57 -4.30
C ILE A 310 11.24 -9.87 -4.39
N LEU A 311 11.72 -10.94 -3.75
CA LEU A 311 11.05 -12.23 -3.74
C LEU A 311 9.66 -12.14 -3.10
N GLN A 312 9.52 -11.40 -2.00
CA GLN A 312 8.22 -11.18 -1.36
C GLN A 312 7.27 -10.42 -2.29
N GLY A 313 7.73 -9.36 -2.95
CA GLY A 313 6.91 -8.58 -3.87
C GLY A 313 6.35 -9.43 -5.02
N ILE A 314 7.18 -10.28 -5.61
CA ILE A 314 6.76 -11.24 -6.65
C ILE A 314 5.72 -12.21 -6.11
N ARG A 315 5.94 -12.78 -4.91
CA ARG A 315 4.97 -13.70 -4.27
C ARG A 315 3.65 -13.03 -3.93
N LEU A 316 3.66 -11.76 -3.49
CA LEU A 316 2.44 -10.99 -3.20
C LEU A 316 1.57 -10.78 -4.45
N ARG A 317 2.11 -10.95 -5.66
CA ARG A 317 1.32 -10.97 -6.90
C ARG A 317 0.62 -12.32 -7.14
N GLY A 318 0.95 -13.35 -6.37
CA GLY A 318 0.54 -14.74 -6.61
C GLY A 318 1.40 -15.43 -7.66
N LEU A 319 2.55 -14.86 -8.03
CA LEU A 319 3.46 -15.43 -9.03
C LEU A 319 4.49 -16.34 -8.36
N HIS A 320 4.69 -17.50 -8.97
CA HIS A 320 5.77 -18.41 -8.64
C HIS A 320 6.67 -18.55 -9.87
N LEU A 321 7.77 -17.81 -9.89
CA LEU A 321 8.71 -17.85 -11.00
C LEU A 321 9.63 -19.07 -10.84
N ALA A 322 9.53 -20.05 -11.73
CA ALA A 322 10.36 -21.27 -11.69
C ALA A 322 11.86 -20.95 -11.60
N ALA A 323 12.31 -19.89 -12.29
CA ALA A 323 13.70 -19.43 -12.26
C ALA A 323 14.19 -18.91 -10.89
N LEU A 324 13.29 -18.69 -9.93
CA LEU A 324 13.60 -18.23 -8.56
C LEU A 324 13.28 -19.28 -7.50
N GLN A 325 12.82 -20.47 -7.89
CA GLN A 325 12.40 -21.52 -6.96
C GLN A 325 13.53 -21.93 -6.00
N GLU A 326 14.78 -21.92 -6.47
CA GLU A 326 15.95 -22.22 -5.63
C GLU A 326 16.16 -21.21 -4.49
N LEU A 327 15.61 -20.01 -4.61
CA LEU A 327 15.73 -18.93 -3.63
C LEU A 327 14.54 -18.89 -2.65
N ASP A 328 13.53 -19.74 -2.85
CA ASP A 328 12.28 -19.72 -2.06
C ASP A 328 12.51 -19.95 -0.56
N TYR A 329 13.57 -20.67 -0.20
CA TYR A 329 13.93 -20.92 1.20
C TYR A 329 14.28 -19.65 1.98
N LEU A 330 14.66 -18.56 1.28
CA LEU A 330 15.03 -17.28 1.90
C LEU A 330 13.85 -16.59 2.58
N ILE A 331 12.64 -16.81 2.05
CA ILE A 331 11.38 -16.24 2.52
C ILE A 331 10.36 -17.31 2.95
N ASP A 332 10.82 -18.54 3.18
CA ASP A 332 10.01 -19.58 3.81
C ASP A 332 9.89 -19.27 5.30
N TRP A 333 8.70 -18.87 5.75
CA TRP A 333 8.44 -18.52 7.14
C TRP A 333 8.34 -19.74 8.06
N ARG A 334 8.22 -20.97 7.51
CA ARG A 334 8.04 -22.19 8.29
C ARG A 334 9.19 -22.38 9.29
N GLY A 335 8.81 -22.71 10.53
CA GLY A 335 9.78 -22.86 11.61
C GLY A 335 10.58 -21.59 11.90
N ASN A 336 9.98 -20.41 11.71
CA ASN A 336 10.62 -19.11 11.93
C ASN A 336 11.86 -18.91 11.04
N TYR A 337 11.67 -19.10 9.73
CA TYR A 337 12.73 -18.98 8.72
C TYR A 337 13.88 -19.95 8.95
N MET A 338 13.56 -21.18 9.38
CA MET A 338 14.56 -22.18 9.78
C MET A 338 15.56 -22.46 8.66
N GLN A 339 15.11 -22.56 7.41
CA GLN A 339 15.97 -22.86 6.27
C GLN A 339 16.96 -21.71 6.00
N TYR A 340 16.48 -20.47 6.01
CA TYR A 340 17.33 -19.28 5.89
C TYR A 340 18.38 -19.22 7.01
N ARG A 341 17.97 -19.41 8.27
CA ARG A 341 18.88 -19.38 9.43
C ARG A 341 19.95 -20.47 9.36
N ARG A 342 19.60 -21.68 8.92
CA ARG A 342 20.56 -22.79 8.76
C ARG A 342 21.58 -22.52 7.66
N LYS A 343 21.14 -21.91 6.56
CA LYS A 343 21.98 -21.55 5.41
C LYS A 343 22.66 -20.19 5.56
N MET A 344 22.49 -19.52 6.71
CA MET A 344 23.19 -18.27 7.02
C MET A 344 24.69 -18.57 7.15
N CYS A 345 25.44 -18.40 6.06
CA CYS A 345 26.88 -18.61 6.07
C CYS A 345 27.58 -17.53 6.88
N SER A 346 28.59 -17.91 7.66
CA SER A 346 29.57 -16.96 8.20
C SER A 346 30.26 -16.26 7.04
N GLY A 347 30.24 -14.93 7.04
CA GLY A 347 30.90 -14.09 6.05
C GLY A 347 30.14 -12.81 5.74
N PRO A 348 30.78 -11.85 5.05
CA PRO A 348 30.18 -10.55 4.72
C PRO A 348 28.82 -10.67 4.00
N ALA A 349 27.78 -10.02 4.53
CA ALA A 349 26.44 -10.02 3.92
C ALA A 349 25.54 -8.93 4.52
N LEU A 350 24.53 -8.51 3.75
CA LEU A 350 23.39 -7.73 4.25
C LEU A 350 22.22 -8.69 4.47
N HIS A 351 22.00 -9.09 5.73
CA HIS A 351 21.04 -10.12 6.07
C HIS A 351 19.59 -9.62 6.10
N PHE A 352 18.66 -10.49 5.72
CA PHE A 352 17.24 -10.29 5.99
C PHE A 352 17.01 -10.24 7.51
N LEU A 353 16.41 -9.15 7.99
CA LEU A 353 16.34 -8.82 9.42
C LEU A 353 15.12 -9.39 10.14
N PHE A 354 14.04 -9.68 9.42
CA PHE A 354 12.78 -10.15 10.03
C PHE A 354 12.94 -11.41 10.90
N PRO A 355 13.75 -12.42 10.52
CA PRO A 355 14.00 -13.54 11.41
C PRO A 355 14.59 -13.09 12.76
N PHE A 356 15.43 -12.05 12.77
CA PHE A 356 16.18 -11.67 13.96
C PHE A 356 15.48 -10.61 14.83
N SER A 357 14.41 -9.97 14.33
CA SER A 357 13.73 -8.88 15.06
C SER A 357 13.05 -9.32 16.36
N ARG A 358 12.70 -10.61 16.49
CA ARG A 358 12.01 -11.17 17.66
C ARG A 358 12.89 -12.10 18.51
N THR A 359 14.17 -12.24 18.17
CA THR A 359 15.07 -13.14 18.92
C THR A 359 15.59 -12.45 20.18
N LYS A 360 15.63 -13.21 21.29
CA LYS A 360 16.34 -12.79 22.51
C LYS A 360 17.82 -13.17 22.48
N ASP A 361 18.23 -13.97 21.49
CA ASP A 361 19.60 -14.42 21.33
C ASP A 361 20.46 -13.32 20.67
N THR A 362 21.19 -12.58 21.50
CA THR A 362 22.07 -11.50 21.08
C THR A 362 23.24 -11.99 20.24
N THR A 363 23.68 -13.26 20.39
CA THR A 363 24.82 -13.80 19.63
C THR A 363 24.51 -13.90 18.14
N VAL A 364 23.26 -14.18 17.78
CA VAL A 364 22.81 -14.22 16.38
C VAL A 364 22.71 -12.81 15.81
N VAL A 365 22.24 -11.85 16.60
CA VAL A 365 22.16 -10.43 16.21
C VAL A 365 23.56 -9.85 16.01
N GLU A 366 24.52 -10.19 16.87
CA GLU A 366 25.93 -9.83 16.74
C GLU A 366 26.53 -10.33 15.44
N LYS A 367 26.22 -11.57 15.03
CA LYS A 367 26.64 -12.13 13.74
C LYS A 367 26.08 -11.32 12.56
N VAL A 368 24.81 -10.89 12.64
CA VAL A 368 24.19 -10.04 11.61
C VAL A 368 24.90 -8.70 11.49
N VAL A 369 25.13 -8.01 12.62
CA VAL A 369 25.81 -6.71 12.65
C VAL A 369 27.26 -6.85 12.18
N SER A 370 27.97 -7.90 12.59
CA SER A 370 29.36 -8.14 12.19
C SER A 370 29.48 -8.48 10.71
N ALA A 371 28.55 -9.28 10.16
CA ALA A 371 28.50 -9.59 8.73
C ALA A 371 28.28 -8.33 7.88
N ALA A 372 27.45 -7.41 8.35
CA ALA A 372 27.22 -6.14 7.68
C ALA A 372 28.47 -5.23 7.71
N ARG A 373 29.20 -5.17 8.84
CA ARG A 373 30.46 -4.41 8.94
C ARG A 373 31.56 -4.91 8.01
N GLY A 374 31.59 -6.22 7.75
CA GLY A 374 32.53 -6.82 6.80
C GLY A 374 32.10 -6.70 5.34
N TYR A 375 30.89 -6.20 5.07
CA TYR A 375 30.31 -6.14 3.74
C TYR A 375 30.99 -5.10 2.85
N THR A 376 31.33 -5.52 1.64
CA THR A 376 31.77 -4.62 0.57
C THR A 376 31.01 -4.96 -0.69
N VAL A 377 30.65 -3.94 -1.45
CA VAL A 377 29.97 -4.12 -2.74
C VAL A 377 31.01 -4.50 -3.77
N ARG A 378 31.37 -5.78 -3.79
CA ARG A 378 32.26 -6.37 -4.80
C ARG A 378 31.59 -7.60 -5.37
N ASP A 379 31.47 -7.65 -6.70
CA ASP A 379 31.05 -8.87 -7.37
C ASP A 379 32.13 -9.93 -7.11
N GLN A 380 31.79 -10.96 -6.34
CA GLN A 380 32.74 -11.97 -5.87
C GLN A 380 33.39 -12.73 -7.04
N ASN A 381 32.85 -12.63 -8.26
CA ASN A 381 33.45 -13.19 -9.47
C ASN A 381 34.67 -12.40 -10.01
N ASN A 382 34.90 -11.14 -9.60
CA ASN A 382 36.14 -10.45 -9.96
C ASN A 382 37.36 -10.96 -9.17
N ILE A 383 37.16 -11.69 -8.08
CA ILE A 383 38.27 -12.27 -7.30
C ILE A 383 38.91 -13.45 -8.06
N LEU A 384 38.15 -14.20 -8.88
CA LEU A 384 38.74 -15.23 -9.75
C LEU A 384 39.49 -14.61 -10.94
N SER A 385 39.12 -13.42 -11.42
CA SER A 385 39.90 -12.68 -12.44
C SER A 385 41.19 -12.07 -11.87
N LEU A 386 41.18 -11.65 -10.60
CA LEU A 386 42.38 -11.17 -9.91
C LEU A 386 43.32 -12.33 -9.52
N LEU A 387 42.78 -13.51 -9.23
CA LEU A 387 43.59 -14.72 -9.00
C LEU A 387 44.17 -15.31 -10.30
N SER A 388 43.55 -15.07 -11.46
CA SER A 388 44.15 -15.34 -12.78
C SER A 388 45.34 -14.44 -13.11
N THR A 389 45.48 -13.29 -12.45
CA THR A 389 46.64 -12.40 -12.66
C THR A 389 47.83 -12.78 -11.76
N CYS A 390 47.58 -13.60 -10.72
CA CYS A 390 48.62 -14.12 -9.81
C CYS A 390 49.17 -15.49 -10.20
N LEU A 391 48.51 -16.22 -11.12
CA LEU A 391 49.02 -17.47 -11.70
C LEU A 391 49.45 -17.19 -13.13
N GLY A 392 50.66 -16.65 -13.26
CA GLY A 392 51.25 -16.22 -14.52
C GLY A 392 51.14 -17.27 -15.62
N PHE A 393 50.24 -17.03 -16.56
CA PHE A 393 50.34 -17.55 -17.92
C PHE A 393 50.51 -16.34 -18.84
N ARG A 394 51.69 -16.27 -19.47
CA ARG A 394 51.94 -15.50 -20.69
C ARG A 394 52.03 -16.51 -21.86
N PRO A 395 51.69 -16.06 -23.08
CA PRO A 395 51.06 -16.86 -24.14
C PRO A 395 51.81 -18.10 -24.60
#